data_AF-A0A955HLI2-F1
#
_entry.id   AF-A0A955HLI2-F1
#
_cell.length_a   1.000
_cell.length_b   1.000
_cell.length_c   1.000
_cell.angle_alpha   90.00
_cell.angle_beta   90.00
_cell.angle_gamma   90.00
#
_symmetry.space_group_name_H-M   'P 1'
#
loop_
_entity.id
_entity.type
_entity.pdbx_description
1 polymer ?
#
loop_
_entity_poly.entity_id
_entity_poly.type
_entity_poly.pdbx_seq_one_letter_code
_entity_poly.pdbx_strand_id
1 'polypeptide(L)'
;MYDIIGDIHGQADRLDSLFKKLRYEKKNGVYQHPERSALFLGDLIDRGQQNRDVIKLVRPMVEEGVSKAILGNHEYNAICFHSQHPETGQPLRRHDDMNKKQHATFLHEFPVGHPDTFDVIQWFQSLPLFLDTSEFRAVHACWDCSAPQGWSTGNVSPAVST
;
A
#
# COMPACT_ATOMS: atom_id res chain seq x y z
N MET A 1 -5.14 14.68 -14.34
CA MET A 1 -4.21 13.79 -15.07
C MET A 1 -3.37 13.03 -14.06
N TYR A 2 -3.02 11.77 -14.32
CA TYR A 2 -2.29 10.92 -13.37
C TYR A 2 -0.91 10.52 -13.89
N ASP A 3 0.07 10.50 -12.99
CA ASP A 3 1.34 9.79 -13.18
C ASP A 3 1.21 8.42 -12.50
N ILE A 4 1.21 7.34 -13.29
CA ILE A 4 1.07 5.98 -12.80
C ILE A 4 2.44 5.46 -12.38
N ILE A 5 2.57 5.07 -11.12
CA ILE A 5 3.81 4.60 -10.50
C ILE A 5 3.62 3.13 -10.11
N GLY A 6 4.42 2.25 -10.73
CA GLY A 6 4.44 0.81 -10.43
C GLY A 6 5.21 0.49 -9.14
N ASP A 7 5.60 -0.78 -9.01
CA ASP A 7 6.22 -1.34 -7.81
C ASP A 7 7.42 -0.53 -7.32
N ILE A 8 7.39 -0.13 -6.05
CA ILE A 8 8.43 0.69 -5.42
C ILE A 8 9.38 -0.18 -4.59
N HIS A 9 8.85 -1.20 -3.91
CA HIS A 9 9.63 -2.19 -3.17
C HIS A 9 10.72 -1.60 -2.26
N GLY A 10 10.33 -0.69 -1.36
CA GLY A 10 11.24 -0.14 -0.34
C GLY A 10 12.42 0.65 -0.93
N GLN A 11 12.26 1.30 -2.09
CA GLN A 11 13.29 2.13 -2.75
C GLN A 11 12.94 3.63 -2.66
N ALA A 12 12.94 4.18 -1.44
CA ALA A 12 12.57 5.57 -1.18
C ALA A 12 13.44 6.57 -1.96
N ASP A 13 14.75 6.34 -2.10
CA ASP A 13 15.64 7.24 -2.84
C ASP A 13 15.31 7.30 -4.33
N ARG A 14 14.90 6.16 -4.91
CA ARG A 14 14.46 6.12 -6.32
C ARG A 14 13.12 6.80 -6.49
N LEU A 15 12.21 6.65 -5.54
CA LEU A 15 10.92 7.33 -5.55
C LEU A 15 11.10 8.86 -5.41
N ASP A 16 11.94 9.33 -4.50
CA ASP A 16 12.30 10.74 -4.34
C ASP A 16 12.93 11.32 -5.61
N SER A 17 13.83 10.55 -6.25
CA SER A 17 14.42 10.90 -7.55
C SER A 17 13.39 10.97 -8.68
N LEU A 18 12.41 10.07 -8.69
CA LEU A 18 11.30 10.09 -9.64
C LEU A 18 10.43 11.34 -9.46
N PHE A 19 10.07 11.69 -8.22
CA PHE A 19 9.31 12.90 -7.93
C PHE A 19 10.03 14.16 -8.41
N LYS A 20 11.35 14.27 -8.19
CA LYS A 20 12.16 15.36 -8.73
C LYS A 20 12.10 15.43 -10.26
N LYS A 21 12.23 14.28 -10.94
CA LYS A 21 12.15 14.21 -12.41
C LYS A 21 10.76 14.60 -12.93
N LEU A 22 9.72 14.21 -12.22
CA LEU A 22 8.33 14.56 -12.49
C LEU A 22 7.95 15.95 -11.97
N ARG A 23 8.87 16.71 -11.38
CA ARG A 23 8.63 18.08 -10.87
C ARG A 23 7.52 18.15 -9.80
N TYR A 24 7.42 17.11 -8.97
CA TYR A 24 6.66 17.19 -7.72
C TYR A 24 7.48 17.98 -6.71
N GLU A 25 6.81 18.82 -5.94
CA GLU A 25 7.42 19.67 -4.92
C GLU A 25 6.88 19.30 -3.53
N LYS A 26 7.71 19.41 -2.50
CA LYS A 26 7.26 19.22 -1.11
C LYS A 26 6.57 20.51 -0.64
N LYS A 27 5.28 20.42 -0.34
CA LYS A 27 4.51 21.45 0.37
C LYS A 27 4.14 20.88 1.74
N ASN A 28 4.54 21.57 2.80
CA ASN A 28 4.33 21.11 4.19
C ASN A 28 4.80 19.67 4.47
N GLY A 29 5.86 19.23 3.77
CA GLY A 29 6.40 17.86 3.91
C GLY A 29 5.78 16.82 2.98
N VAL A 30 4.72 17.15 2.24
CA VAL A 30 4.02 16.24 1.32
C VAL A 30 4.33 16.59 -0.13
N TYR A 31 4.64 15.58 -0.95
CA TYR A 31 4.86 15.77 -2.38
C TYR A 31 3.56 16.08 -3.12
N GLN A 32 3.55 17.15 -3.91
CA GLN A 32 2.39 17.61 -4.66
C GLN A 32 2.83 18.14 -6.03
N HIS A 33 1.95 18.06 -7.03
CA HIS A 33 2.13 18.69 -8.34
C HIS A 33 0.88 19.54 -8.65
N PRO A 34 1.02 20.75 -9.24
CA PRO A 34 -0.12 21.66 -9.43
C PRO A 34 -1.23 21.12 -10.35
N GLU A 35 -0.88 20.23 -11.28
CA GLU A 35 -1.80 19.76 -12.33
C GLU A 35 -1.98 18.23 -12.39
N ARG A 36 -1.16 17.47 -11.66
CA ARG A 36 -1.07 16.00 -11.79
C ARG A 36 -1.09 15.36 -10.41
N SER A 37 -1.65 14.16 -10.34
CA SER A 37 -1.69 13.35 -9.11
C SER A 37 -0.95 12.03 -9.35
N ALA A 38 -0.20 11.58 -8.35
CA ALA A 38 0.40 10.26 -8.42
C ALA A 38 -0.66 9.17 -8.18
N LEU A 39 -0.58 8.08 -8.93
CA LEU A 39 -1.33 6.85 -8.68
C LEU A 39 -0.35 5.70 -8.46
N PHE A 40 -0.25 5.22 -7.22
CA PHE A 40 0.61 4.09 -6.85
C PHE A 40 -0.14 2.77 -7.05
N LEU A 41 0.45 1.84 -7.80
CA LEU A 41 -0.16 0.55 -8.14
C LEU A 41 0.04 -0.56 -7.10
N GLY A 42 0.46 -0.21 -5.88
CA GLY A 42 0.81 -1.17 -4.83
C GLY A 42 2.27 -1.59 -4.85
N ASP A 43 2.61 -2.62 -4.08
CA ASP A 43 3.97 -3.13 -3.91
C ASP A 43 4.96 -2.02 -3.49
N LEU A 44 4.55 -1.30 -2.44
CA LEU A 44 5.32 -0.25 -1.78
C LEU A 44 6.48 -0.85 -0.97
N ILE A 45 6.25 -2.02 -0.37
CA ILE A 45 7.15 -2.65 0.59
C ILE A 45 7.88 -3.89 0.05
N ASP A 46 8.74 -4.46 0.90
CA ASP A 46 9.62 -5.60 0.69
C ASP A 46 10.67 -5.42 -0.42
N ARG A 47 11.63 -6.35 -0.49
CA ARG A 47 12.83 -6.37 -1.35
C ARG A 47 13.84 -5.26 -1.04
N GLY A 48 13.44 -4.00 -0.96
CA GLY A 48 14.27 -2.88 -0.51
C GLY A 48 14.28 -2.71 1.01
N GLN A 49 15.18 -1.86 1.50
CA GLN A 49 15.45 -1.61 2.94
C GLN A 49 15.02 -0.19 3.38
N GLN A 50 14.18 0.48 2.59
CA GLN A 50 13.66 1.81 2.89
C GLN A 50 12.13 1.76 2.97
N ASN A 51 11.56 0.69 3.54
CA ASN A 51 10.11 0.47 3.58
C ASN A 51 9.40 1.60 4.32
N ARG A 52 9.91 1.96 5.50
CA ARG A 52 9.42 3.04 6.34
C ARG A 52 9.48 4.39 5.63
N ASP A 53 10.55 4.63 4.87
CA ASP A 53 10.70 5.90 4.17
C ASP A 53 9.81 5.97 2.93
N VAL A 54 9.56 4.86 2.22
CA VAL A 54 8.52 4.78 1.18
C VAL A 54 7.14 5.10 1.78
N ILE A 55 6.79 4.48 2.91
CA ILE A 55 5.51 4.74 3.58
C ILE A 55 5.40 6.21 4.00
N LYS A 56 6.46 6.80 4.59
CA LYS A 56 6.49 8.23 4.94
C LYS A 56 6.33 9.17 3.75
N LEU A 57 6.76 8.76 2.55
CA LEU A 57 6.57 9.53 1.33
C LEU A 57 5.14 9.39 0.79
N VAL A 58 4.62 8.16 0.72
CA VAL A 58 3.37 7.85 0.03
C VAL A 58 2.14 8.13 0.90
N ARG A 59 2.14 7.69 2.16
CA ARG A 59 0.97 7.77 3.04
C ARG A 59 0.41 9.19 3.19
N PRO A 60 1.22 10.24 3.48
CA PRO A 60 0.70 11.60 3.58
C PRO A 60 0.09 12.11 2.28
N MET A 61 0.65 11.74 1.12
CA MET A 61 0.09 12.13 -0.17
C MET A 61 -1.30 11.52 -0.40
N VAL A 62 -1.55 10.32 0.11
CA VAL A 62 -2.85 9.64 0.01
C VAL A 62 -3.83 10.23 1.02
N GLU A 63 -3.40 10.43 2.26
CA GLU A 63 -4.23 11.00 3.35
C GLU A 63 -4.64 12.45 3.08
N GLU A 64 -3.80 13.27 2.45
CA GLU A 64 -4.15 14.63 2.02
C GLU A 64 -5.00 14.66 0.73
N GLY A 65 -5.27 13.51 0.11
CA GLY A 65 -6.09 13.42 -1.10
C GLY A 65 -5.42 13.95 -2.38
N VAL A 66 -4.11 14.21 -2.35
CA VAL A 66 -3.34 14.71 -3.50
C VAL A 66 -2.80 13.59 -4.40
N SER A 67 -2.90 12.34 -3.94
CA SER A 67 -2.55 11.13 -4.68
C SER A 67 -3.50 9.98 -4.35
N LYS A 68 -3.38 8.87 -5.08
CA LYS A 68 -4.11 7.63 -4.82
C LYS A 68 -3.15 6.45 -4.74
N ALA A 69 -3.47 5.46 -3.92
CA ALA A 69 -2.76 4.19 -3.87
C ALA A 69 -3.77 3.04 -3.88
N ILE A 70 -3.41 1.92 -4.49
CA ILE A 70 -4.13 0.65 -4.38
C ILE A 70 -3.26 -0.38 -3.66
N LEU A 71 -3.91 -1.42 -3.14
CA LEU A 71 -3.26 -2.51 -2.44
C LEU A 71 -2.51 -3.43 -3.42
N GLY A 72 -1.20 -3.64 -3.22
CA GLY A 72 -0.41 -4.66 -3.91
C GLY A 72 -0.43 -5.99 -3.18
N ASN A 73 0.18 -7.02 -3.79
CA ASN A 73 0.24 -8.32 -3.12
C ASN A 73 1.19 -8.30 -1.92
N HIS A 74 2.21 -7.46 -1.91
CA HIS A 74 3.10 -7.33 -0.75
C HIS A 74 2.41 -6.72 0.46
N GLU A 75 1.61 -5.66 0.28
CA GLU A 75 0.80 -5.11 1.37
C GLU A 75 -0.26 -6.11 1.85
N TYR A 76 -0.95 -6.81 0.94
CA TYR A 76 -1.89 -7.87 1.31
C TYR A 76 -1.22 -8.98 2.12
N ASN A 77 -0.04 -9.44 1.67
CA ASN A 77 0.73 -10.46 2.38
C ASN A 77 1.14 -10.00 3.77
N ALA A 78 1.52 -8.72 3.94
CA ALA A 78 1.83 -8.13 5.24
C ALA A 78 0.59 -8.11 6.15
N ILE A 79 -0.57 -7.68 5.64
CA ILE A 79 -1.83 -7.74 6.39
C ILE A 79 -2.09 -9.16 6.90
N CYS A 80 -1.98 -10.16 6.03
CA CYS A 80 -2.19 -11.56 6.43
C CYS A 80 -1.10 -12.10 7.37
N PHE A 81 0.15 -11.64 7.23
CA PHE A 81 1.26 -12.05 8.11
C PHE A 81 1.06 -11.55 9.54
N HIS A 82 0.51 -10.34 9.70
CA HIS A 82 0.31 -9.68 10.99
C HIS A 82 -1.09 -9.88 11.59
N SER A 83 -2.01 -10.51 10.85
CA SER A 83 -3.39 -10.77 11.30
C SER A 83 -3.60 -12.24 11.66
N GLN A 84 -4.48 -12.48 12.63
CA GLN A 84 -4.89 -13.82 13.04
C GLN A 84 -6.30 -14.15 12.54
N HIS A 85 -6.55 -15.42 12.28
CA HIS A 85 -7.89 -15.92 12.00
C HIS A 85 -8.76 -15.80 13.26
N PRO A 86 -9.96 -15.20 13.17
CA PRO A 86 -10.78 -14.88 14.35
C PRO A 86 -11.17 -16.13 15.15
N GLU A 87 -11.39 -17.27 14.49
CA GLU A 87 -11.83 -18.50 15.16
C GLU A 87 -10.68 -19.39 15.64
N THR A 88 -9.57 -19.48 14.89
CA THR A 88 -8.50 -20.46 15.17
C THR A 88 -7.29 -19.83 15.87
N GLY A 89 -7.21 -18.49 15.89
CA GLY A 89 -6.05 -17.74 16.39
C GLY A 89 -4.77 -17.93 15.57
N GLN A 90 -4.81 -18.72 14.50
CA GLN A 90 -3.65 -18.98 13.64
C GLN A 90 -3.39 -17.78 12.72
N PRO A 91 -2.13 -17.49 12.35
CA PRO A 91 -1.85 -16.39 11.43
C PRO A 91 -2.48 -16.65 10.05
N LEU A 92 -3.04 -15.60 9.42
CA LEU A 92 -3.68 -15.71 8.10
C LEU A 92 -2.66 -16.04 7.00
N ARG A 93 -1.39 -15.67 7.20
CA ARG A 93 -0.25 -16.13 6.40
C ARG A 93 0.73 -16.89 7.27
N ARG A 94 1.11 -18.10 6.83
CA ARG A 94 2.04 -18.97 7.57
C ARG A 94 3.42 -18.30 7.72
N HIS A 95 4.00 -18.41 8.91
CA HIS A 95 5.34 -17.88 9.23
C HIS A 95 6.45 -18.90 8.92
N ASP A 96 6.38 -19.53 7.74
CA ASP A 96 7.45 -20.40 7.23
C ASP A 96 8.64 -19.61 6.70
N ASP A 97 9.75 -20.30 6.43
CA ASP A 97 11.01 -19.68 6.02
C ASP A 97 10.87 -18.90 4.70
N MET A 98 10.03 -19.38 3.78
CA MET A 98 9.80 -18.71 2.50
C MET A 98 9.10 -17.37 2.72
N ASN A 99 8.00 -17.36 3.46
CA ASN A 99 7.22 -16.16 3.73
C ASN A 99 8.01 -15.15 4.57
N LYS A 100 8.74 -15.63 5.58
CA LYS A 100 9.66 -14.78 6.36
C LYS A 100 10.75 -14.16 5.49
N LYS A 101 11.33 -14.94 4.56
CA LYS A 101 12.36 -14.44 3.65
C LYS A 101 11.82 -13.37 2.70
N GLN A 102 10.63 -13.59 2.14
CA GLN A 102 9.98 -12.61 1.25
C GLN A 102 9.68 -11.29 2.00
N HIS A 103 9.29 -11.39 3.27
CA HIS A 103 8.89 -10.26 4.11
C HIS A 103 10.02 -9.70 5.00
N ALA A 104 11.26 -10.18 4.80
CA ALA A 104 12.34 -9.99 5.76
C ALA A 104 12.73 -8.52 5.95
N THR A 105 12.74 -7.73 4.87
CA THR A 105 13.14 -6.33 4.95
C THR A 105 12.09 -5.47 5.61
N PHE A 106 10.80 -5.73 5.36
CA PHE A 106 9.73 -5.07 6.12
C PHE A 106 9.79 -5.46 7.60
N LEU A 107 9.92 -6.74 7.93
CA LEU A 107 10.01 -7.21 9.32
C LEU A 107 11.20 -6.62 10.09
N HIS A 108 12.31 -6.34 9.40
CA HIS A 108 13.45 -5.66 9.99
C HIS A 108 13.11 -4.24 10.48
N GLU A 109 12.30 -3.52 9.71
CA GLU A 109 11.88 -2.15 10.04
C GLU A 109 10.59 -2.10 10.87
N PHE A 110 9.72 -3.10 10.75
CA PHE A 110 8.39 -3.20 11.34
C PHE A 110 8.20 -4.58 12.00
N PRO A 111 8.79 -4.80 13.19
CA PRO A 111 8.72 -6.09 13.85
C PRO A 111 7.29 -6.42 14.32
N VAL A 112 6.97 -7.71 14.36
CA VAL A 112 5.66 -8.21 14.83
C VAL A 112 5.39 -7.73 16.25
N GLY A 113 4.19 -7.18 16.48
CA GLY A 113 3.75 -6.68 17.79
C GLY A 113 4.19 -5.26 18.13
N HIS A 114 5.01 -4.61 17.30
CA HIS A 114 5.39 -3.22 17.52
C HIS A 114 4.24 -2.24 17.18
N PRO A 115 4.01 -1.16 17.96
CA PRO A 115 2.94 -0.19 17.70
C PRO A 115 2.97 0.42 16.30
N ASP A 116 4.13 0.86 15.81
CA ASP A 116 4.28 1.36 14.43
C ASP A 116 3.83 0.34 13.37
N THR A 117 4.09 -0.94 13.61
CA THR A 117 3.69 -2.01 12.69
C THR A 117 2.17 -2.10 12.63
N PHE A 118 1.50 -2.02 13.79
CA PHE A 118 0.05 -2.01 13.85
C PHE A 118 -0.55 -0.84 13.05
N ASP A 119 -0.04 0.38 13.24
CA ASP A 119 -0.49 1.57 12.50
C ASP A 119 -0.30 1.44 10.97
N VAL A 120 0.83 0.89 10.54
CA VAL A 120 1.10 0.66 9.11
C VAL A 120 0.17 -0.41 8.53
N ILE A 121 -0.05 -1.52 9.25
CA ILE A 121 -0.96 -2.57 8.80
C ILE A 121 -2.41 -2.06 8.72
N GLN A 122 -2.86 -1.24 9.69
CA GLN A 122 -4.16 -0.58 9.62
C GLN A 122 -4.28 0.35 8.42
N TRP A 123 -3.23 1.10 8.10
CA TRP A 123 -3.21 1.94 6.90
C TRP A 123 -3.33 1.08 5.63
N PHE A 124 -2.57 -0.02 5.51
CA PHE A 124 -2.72 -0.93 4.38
C PHE A 124 -4.14 -1.50 4.25
N GLN A 125 -4.80 -1.84 5.37
CA GLN A 125 -6.19 -2.32 5.36
C GLN A 125 -7.19 -1.28 4.84
N SER A 126 -6.84 0.01 4.88
CA SER A 126 -7.68 1.09 4.34
C SER A 126 -7.48 1.33 2.84
N LEU A 127 -6.44 0.76 2.23
CA LEU A 127 -6.19 0.91 0.80
C LEU A 127 -7.21 0.12 -0.03
N PRO A 128 -7.74 0.69 -1.13
CA PRO A 128 -8.61 -0.03 -2.03
C PRO A 128 -7.86 -1.12 -2.80
N LEU A 129 -8.50 -2.27 -3.02
CA LEU A 129 -7.93 -3.37 -3.82
C LEU A 129 -7.77 -2.98 -5.31
N PHE A 130 -8.67 -2.14 -5.81
CA PHE A 130 -8.64 -1.58 -7.17
C PHE A 130 -9.39 -0.25 -7.18
N LEU A 131 -9.17 0.54 -8.23
CA LEU A 131 -9.98 1.71 -8.55
C LEU A 131 -10.77 1.43 -9.83
N ASP A 132 -12.06 1.74 -9.81
CA ASP A 132 -12.92 1.79 -10.99
C ASP A 132 -13.57 3.17 -11.02
N THR A 133 -13.08 4.02 -11.91
CA THR A 133 -13.56 5.39 -12.08
C THR A 133 -14.12 5.56 -13.48
N SER A 134 -14.83 6.66 -13.73
CA SER A 134 -15.29 7.00 -15.08
C SER A 134 -14.16 7.20 -16.09
N GLU A 135 -12.94 7.49 -15.62
CA GLU A 135 -11.79 7.83 -16.47
C GLU A 135 -10.86 6.63 -16.70
N PHE A 136 -10.67 5.79 -15.69
CA PHE A 136 -9.74 4.66 -15.73
C PHE A 136 -10.07 3.59 -14.70
N ARG A 137 -9.47 2.42 -14.91
CA ARG A 137 -9.38 1.33 -13.93
C ARG A 137 -7.93 1.09 -13.55
N ALA A 138 -7.68 0.78 -12.29
CA ALA A 138 -6.36 0.44 -11.79
C ALA A 138 -6.44 -0.75 -10.84
N VAL A 139 -5.61 -1.75 -11.10
CA VAL A 139 -5.44 -2.95 -10.29
C VAL A 139 -3.96 -3.34 -10.35
N HIS A 140 -3.42 -3.88 -9.26
CA HIS A 140 -2.00 -4.21 -9.17
C HIS A 140 -1.58 -5.28 -10.19
N ALA A 141 -2.32 -6.39 -10.25
CA ALA A 141 -1.97 -7.54 -11.09
C ALA A 141 -2.61 -7.47 -12.49
N CYS A 142 -3.86 -7.90 -12.61
CA CYS A 142 -4.56 -7.88 -13.89
C CYS A 142 -6.05 -7.62 -13.70
N TRP A 143 -6.63 -6.97 -14.70
CA TRP A 143 -8.07 -6.80 -14.78
C TRP A 143 -8.65 -7.94 -15.62
N ASP A 144 -9.45 -8.80 -14.99
CA ASP A 144 -10.17 -9.87 -15.68
C ASP A 144 -11.61 -9.44 -15.94
N CYS A 145 -11.97 -9.27 -17.22
CA CYS A 145 -13.33 -8.88 -17.63
C CYS A 145 -14.38 -9.98 -17.37
N SER A 146 -13.95 -11.20 -17.09
CA SER A 146 -14.82 -12.31 -16.67
C SER A 146 -15.04 -12.36 -15.17
N ALA A 147 -14.29 -11.57 -14.39
CA ALA A 147 -14.50 -11.46 -12.95
C ALA A 147 -15.93 -10.93 -12.66
N PRO A 148 -16.64 -11.49 -11.65
CA PRO A 148 -17.97 -11.04 -11.28
C PRO A 148 -18.06 -9.52 -11.14
N GLN A 149 -18.95 -8.89 -11.92
CA GLN A 149 -19.31 -7.48 -11.73
C GLN A 149 -20.07 -7.37 -10.40
N GLY A 150 -19.42 -6.83 -9.36
CA GLY A 150 -20.02 -6.79 -8.02
C GLY A 150 -19.08 -6.36 -6.89
N TRP A 151 -17.76 -6.33 -7.11
CA TRP A 151 -16.89 -5.55 -6.24
C TRP A 151 -17.14 -4.06 -6.52
N SER A 152 -18.16 -3.49 -5.89
CA SER A 152 -18.27 -2.03 -5.73
C SER A 152 -17.34 -1.62 -4.58
N THR A 153 -16.68 -0.47 -4.72
CA THR A 153 -15.77 0.16 -3.75
C THR A 153 -16.42 0.34 -2.38
N GLY A 154 -16.46 -0.72 -1.58
CA GLY A 154 -16.87 -0.67 -0.19
C GLY A 154 -15.65 -0.42 0.66
N ASN A 155 -15.53 0.77 1.23
CA ASN A 155 -14.79 0.91 2.49
C ASN A 155 -15.34 -0.15 3.44
N VAL A 156 -14.51 -1.12 3.81
CA VAL A 156 -14.84 -2.02 4.91
C VAL A 156 -14.67 -1.22 6.19
N SER A 157 -15.69 -0.45 6.57
CA SER A 157 -15.74 0.16 7.90
C SER A 157 -15.70 -0.95 8.94
N PRO A 158 -14.83 -0.88 9.96
CA PRO A 158 -14.87 -1.85 11.05
C PRO A 158 -16.20 -1.67 11.78
N ALA A 159 -16.95 -2.77 11.90
CA ALA A 159 -18.18 -2.80 12.66
C ALA A 159 -17.88 -2.40 14.11
N VAL A 160 -18.32 -1.21 14.51
CA VAL A 160 -18.39 -0.83 15.92
C VAL A 160 -19.62 -1.53 16.49
N SER A 161 -19.39 -2.61 17.23
CA SER A 161 -20.40 -3.24 18.07
C SER A 161 -20.67 -2.35 19.28
N THR A 162 -21.91 -1.83 19.37
CA THR A 162 -22.53 -1.26 20.58
C THR A 162 -22.78 -2.31 21.64
#